data_AF-A0A8J6W0N7-F1
#
_entry.id   AF-A0A8J6W0N7-F1
#
_cell.length_a   1.000
_cell.length_b   1.000
_cell.length_c   1.000
_cell.angle_alpha   90.00
_cell.angle_beta   90.00
_cell.angle_gamma   90.00
#
_symmetry.space_group_name_H-M   'P 1'
#
loop_
_entity.id
_entity.type
_entity.pdbx_description
1 polymer ?
#
loop_
_entity_poly.entity_id
_entity_poly.type
_entity_poly.pdbx_seq_one_letter_code
_entity_poly.pdbx_strand_id
1 'polypeptide(L)' 'MSFLAAFLIALLRVKTVNFAEFATAFSGNAQTDSHYKRLQRFFRHYEMDYAEITKALMSLMAIPEPWVLSLDRTEWCFGN' A
#
# COMPACT_ATOMS: atom_id res chain seq x y z
N MET A 1 6.54 -4.24 14.14
CA MET A 1 6.38 -3.71 12.77
C MET A 1 4.88 -3.70 12.44
N SER A 2 4.28 -2.59 12.03
CA SER A 2 2.85 -2.54 11.71
C SER A 2 2.55 -3.31 10.42
N PHE A 3 1.31 -3.77 10.23
CA PHE A 3 0.91 -4.42 8.98
C PHE A 3 1.14 -3.51 7.77
N LEU A 4 0.82 -2.22 7.87
CA LEU A 4 1.03 -1.24 6.82
C LEU A 4 2.51 -1.14 6.42
N ALA A 5 3.42 -1.08 7.38
CA ALA A 5 4.85 -1.04 7.09
C ALA A 5 5.34 -2.34 6.41
N ALA A 6 4.89 -3.50 6.89
CA ALA A 6 5.22 -4.79 6.27
C ALA A 6 4.65 -4.90 4.84
N PHE A 7 3.44 -4.40 4.64
CA PHE A 7 2.77 -4.33 3.35
C PHE A 7 3.54 -3.42 2.37
N LEU A 8 3.90 -2.21 2.78
CA LEU A 8 4.66 -1.28 1.92
C LEU A 8 6.03 -1.84 1.53
N ILE A 9 6.75 -2.49 2.46
CA ILE A 9 8.02 -3.15 2.13
C ILE A 9 7.81 -4.31 1.14
N ALA A 10 6.77 -5.12 1.33
CA ALA A 10 6.45 -6.19 0.39
C ALA A 10 6.08 -5.63 -1.00
N LEU A 11 5.32 -4.53 -1.08
CA LEU A 11 4.95 -3.88 -2.35
C LEU A 11 6.20 -3.45 -3.14
N LEU A 12 7.14 -2.79 -2.46
CA LEU A 12 8.38 -2.32 -3.07
C LEU A 12 9.27 -3.48 -3.55
N ARG A 13 9.20 -4.64 -2.88
CA ARG A 13 9.98 -5.84 -3.25
C ARG A 13 9.39 -6.61 -4.43
N VAL A 14 8.08 -6.89 -4.39
CA VAL A 14 7.41 -7.75 -5.39
C VAL A 14 7.04 -6.94 -6.65
N LYS A 15 6.88 -5.61 -6.55
CA LYS A 15 6.58 -4.70 -7.67
C LYS A 15 5.29 -5.02 -8.45
N THR A 16 4.39 -5.83 -7.88
CA THR A 16 3.07 -6.13 -8.42
C THR A 16 2.04 -6.12 -7.31
N VAL A 17 0.80 -5.76 -7.64
CA VAL A 17 -0.34 -5.67 -6.71
C VAL A 17 -1.03 -7.02 -6.46
N ASN A 18 -0.49 -8.12 -6.99
CA ASN A 18 -1.07 -9.45 -6.82
C ASN A 18 -0.93 -9.95 -5.37
N PHE A 19 -2.07 -10.16 -4.69
CA PHE A 19 -2.10 -10.59 -3.29
C PHE A 19 -1.48 -11.96 -3.04
N ALA A 20 -1.54 -12.89 -4.02
CA ALA A 20 -0.91 -14.19 -3.89
C ALA A 20 0.62 -14.05 -3.86
N GLU A 21 1.18 -13.20 -4.73
CA GLU A 21 2.62 -12.92 -4.73
C GLU A 21 3.05 -12.18 -3.46
N PHE A 22 2.26 -11.19 -3.04
CA PHE A 22 2.46 -10.47 -1.78
C PHE A 22 2.54 -11.40 -0.57
N ALA A 23 1.63 -12.36 -0.46
CA ALA A 23 1.54 -13.27 0.68
C ALA A 23 2.84 -14.08 0.88
N THR A 24 3.56 -14.37 -0.21
CA THR A 24 4.85 -15.06 -0.17
C THR A 24 6.01 -14.19 0.32
N ALA A 25 5.89 -12.87 0.21
CA ALA A 25 6.94 -11.92 0.56
C ALA A 25 6.93 -11.48 2.04
N PHE A 26 5.88 -11.82 2.79
CA PHE A 26 5.82 -11.54 4.23
C PHE A 26 6.73 -12.51 5.00
N SER A 27 7.62 -11.96 5.82
CA SER A 27 8.49 -12.73 6.71
C SER A 27 7.77 -13.23 7.98
N GLY A 28 8.18 -14.37 8.50
CA GLY A 28 7.69 -14.95 9.76
C GLY A 28 7.30 -16.42 9.66
N ASN A 29 6.81 -16.98 10.77
CA ASN A 29 6.43 -18.40 10.89
C ASN A 29 5.00 -18.71 10.44
N ALA A 30 4.24 -17.70 9.99
CA ALA A 30 2.86 -17.90 9.58
C ALA A 30 2.80 -18.47 8.15
N GLN A 31 1.80 -19.32 7.90
CA GLN A 31 1.56 -19.87 6.58
C GLN A 31 1.19 -18.77 5.58
N THR A 32 1.59 -18.94 4.32
CA THR A 32 1.23 -18.03 3.21
C THR A 32 -0.27 -17.75 3.15
N ASP A 33 -1.12 -18.76 3.34
CA ASP A 33 -2.58 -18.61 3.37
C ASP A 33 -3.05 -17.68 4.50
N SER A 34 -2.36 -17.70 5.64
CA SER A 34 -2.64 -16.78 6.75
C SER A 34 -2.26 -15.34 6.39
N HIS A 35 -1.14 -15.14 5.68
CA HIS A 35 -0.77 -13.83 5.15
C HIS A 35 -1.77 -13.32 4.11
N TYR A 36 -2.24 -14.20 3.23
CA TYR A 36 -3.28 -13.89 2.24
C TYR A 36 -4.59 -13.43 2.89
N LYS A 37 -5.09 -14.17 3.88
CA LYS A 37 -6.28 -13.77 4.65
C LYS A 37 -6.07 -12.45 5.39
N ARG A 38 -4.85 -12.19 5.89
CA ARG A 38 -4.51 -10.93 6.56
C ARG A 38 -4.56 -9.74 5.60
N LEU A 39 -4.05 -9.89 4.38
CA LEU A 39 -4.19 -8.88 3.30
C LEU A 39 -5.66 -8.62 3.00
N GLN A 40 -6.47 -9.66 2.78
CA GLN A 40 -7.89 -9.51 2.51
C GLN A 40 -8.64 -8.81 3.64
N ARG A 41 -8.34 -9.13 4.91
CA ARG A 41 -8.95 -8.48 6.06
C ARG A 41 -8.54 -7.01 6.18
N PHE A 42 -7.28 -6.69 5.90
CA PHE A 42 -6.81 -5.31 5.90
C PHE A 42 -7.59 -4.49 4.88
N PHE A 43 -7.59 -4.87 3.60
CA PHE A 43 -8.29 -4.11 2.56
C PHE A 43 -9.81 -4.10 2.71
N ARG A 44 -10.40 -5.06 3.42
CA ARG A 44 -11.85 -5.08 3.69
C ARG A 44 -12.28 -4.07 4.76
N HIS A 45 -11.46 -3.84 5.79
CA HIS A 45 -11.88 -3.07 6.97
C HIS A 45 -11.05 -1.80 7.18
N TYR A 46 -9.91 -1.67 6.51
CA TYR A 46 -9.08 -0.49 6.62
C TYR A 46 -9.71 0.63 5.81
N GLU A 47 -10.21 1.64 6.52
CA GLU A 47 -10.59 2.90 5.91
C GLU A 47 -9.37 3.79 5.76
N MET A 48 -9.17 4.25 4.53
CA MET A 48 -8.01 5.03 4.17
C MET A 48 -8.30 6.52 4.37
N ASP A 49 -7.76 7.12 5.43
CA ASP A 49 -7.81 8.58 5.60
C ASP A 49 -6.77 9.24 4.69
N TYR A 50 -7.26 9.84 3.60
CA TYR A 50 -6.41 10.54 2.63
C TYR A 50 -5.65 11.71 3.26
N ALA A 51 -6.18 12.38 4.28
CA ALA A 51 -5.47 13.47 4.96
C ALA A 51 -4.28 12.95 5.77
N GLU A 52 -4.43 11.79 6.44
CA GLU A 52 -3.30 11.14 7.12
C GLU A 52 -2.23 10.68 6.12
N ILE A 53 -2.64 10.11 4.99
CA ILE A 53 -1.70 9.70 3.93
C ILE A 53 -0.98 10.90 3.33
N THR A 54 -1.70 11.97 3.02
CA THR A 54 -1.08 13.20 2.51
C THR A 54 -0.04 13.73 3.50
N LYS A 55 -0.37 13.83 4.79
CA LYS A 55 0.61 14.26 5.82
C LYS A 55 1.85 13.35 5.87
N ALA A 56 1.66 12.03 5.82
CA ALA A 56 2.75 11.08 5.83
C ALA A 56 3.64 11.23 4.57
N LEU A 57 3.05 11.37 3.39
CA LEU A 57 3.76 11.56 2.13
C LEU A 57 4.53 12.88 2.11
N MET A 58 3.92 13.97 2.56
CA MET A 58 4.59 15.27 2.62
C MET A 58 5.78 15.26 3.58
N SER A 59 5.64 14.59 4.72
CA SER A 59 6.75 14.38 5.66
C SER A 59 7.86 13.50 5.07
N LEU A 60 7.51 12.46 4.31
CA LEU A 60 8.48 11.53 3.72
C LEU A 60 9.26 12.17 2.57
N MET A 61 8.57 12.93 1.72
CA MET A 61 9.12 13.52 0.50
C MET A 61 9.84 14.84 0.76
N ALA A 62 9.61 15.48 1.91
CA ALA A 62 10.19 16.78 2.29
C ALA A 62 10.04 17.83 1.18
N ILE A 63 8.84 17.93 0.60
CA ILE A 63 8.58 18.78 -0.58
C ILE A 63 8.71 20.26 -0.19
N PRO A 64 9.67 21.01 -0.76
CA PRO A 64 9.87 22.41 -0.44
C PRO A 64 8.74 23.28 -1.00
N GLU A 65 8.48 24.38 -0.30
CA GLU A 65 7.49 25.39 -0.71
C GLU A 65 8.11 26.42 -1.69
N PRO A 66 7.28 27.11 -2.52
CA PRO A 66 5.82 26.98 -2.62
C PRO A 66 5.37 25.77 -3.44
N TRP A 67 4.24 25.17 -3.07
CA TRP A 67 3.69 24.01 -3.79
C TRP A 67 2.87 24.42 -5.01
N VAL A 68 2.96 23.61 -6.07
CA VAL A 68 2.16 23.73 -7.29
C VAL A 68 1.20 22.55 -7.36
N LEU A 69 -0.10 22.83 -7.47
CA LEU A 69 -1.11 21.79 -7.66
C LEU A 69 -1.13 21.34 -9.13
N SER A 70 -0.81 20.07 -9.37
CA SER A 70 -0.97 19.42 -10.67
C SER A 70 -2.15 18.46 -10.62
N LEU A 71 -3.06 18.56 -11.58
CA LEU A 71 -4.23 17.70 -11.70
C LEU A 71 -4.19 17.01 -13.06
N ASP A 72 -4.19 15.68 -13.05
CA ASP A 72 -4.32 14.85 -14.23
C ASP A 72 -5.47 13.86 -14.02
N ARG A 73 -6.24 13.58 -15.08
CA ARG A 73 -7.35 12.62 -14.99
C ARG A 73 -6.84 11.24 -15.35
N THR A 74 -6.91 10.32 -14.39
CA THR A 74 -6.67 8.89 -14.65
C THR A 74 -8.00 8.14 -14.72
N GLU A 75 -8.25 7.48 -15.86
CA GLU A 75 -9.35 6.53 -16.01
C GLU A 75 -8.86 5.15 -15.56
N TRP A 76 -9.57 4.53 -14.62
CA TRP A 76 -9.24 3.20 -14.11
C TRP A 76 -10.14 2.17 -14.77
N CYS A 77 -9.60 1.46 -15.76
CA CYS A 77 -10.28 0.34 -16.40
C CYS A 77 -9.92 -0.97 -15.70
N PHE A 78 -10.91 -1.84 -15.49
CA PHE A 78 -10.63 -3.22 -15.11
C PHE A 78 -9.96 -3.95 -16.30
N GLY A 79 -8.94 -4.76 -16.02
CA GLY A 79 -8.26 -5.54 -17.07
C GLY A 79 -9.21 -6.53 -17.74
N ASN A 80 -9.01 -6.76 -19.05
CA ASN A 80 -9.70 -7.82 -19.80
C ASN A 80 -9.09 -9.20 -19.52
#